data_AF-A0A8V1ADW5-F1
#
_entry.id   AF-A0A8V1ADW5-F1
#
_cell.length_a   1.000
_cell.length_b   1.000
_cell.length_c   1.000
_cell.angle_alpha   90.00
_cell.angle_beta   90.00
_cell.angle_gamma   90.00
#
_symmetry.space_group_name_H-M   'P 1'
#
loop_
_entity.id
_entity.type
_entity.pdbx_description
1 polymer ?
#
loop_
_entity_poly.entity_id
_entity_poly.type
_entity_poly.pdbx_seq_one_letter_code
_entity_poly.pdbx_strand_id
1 'polypeptide(L)'
;MQNLGTLPLWTLWVEWSEVTNSKEDTEALYQRSLHAVAPAESVTMKEKYLDWAYRSGGYKKVRRVFTSLHESRPLSLDFFRKMIEIEKEQESCKMLHLREYYERALREFGSADSDLWLEYIKEELSHPQGKPENSASIHWRAMKMLQEDQVEDFISKYTLLQTGHI
;
A
#
# COMPACT_ATOMS: atom_id res chain seq x y z
N MET A 1 33.29 6.82 -0.77
CA MET A 1 32.33 7.94 -0.91
C MET A 1 30.97 7.33 -1.16
N GLN A 2 30.06 7.38 -0.18
CA GLN A 2 28.68 6.97 -0.42
C GLN A 2 28.08 7.91 -1.46
N ASN A 3 27.50 7.34 -2.51
CA ASN A 3 26.71 8.07 -3.48
C ASN A 3 25.53 8.67 -2.71
N LEU A 4 25.60 9.96 -2.37
CA LEU A 4 24.47 10.66 -1.75
C LEU A 4 23.40 10.70 -2.84
N GLY A 5 22.47 9.73 -2.77
CA GLY A 5 21.35 9.61 -3.70
C GLY A 5 20.67 10.95 -3.90
N THR A 6 20.12 11.19 -5.08
CA THR A 6 19.45 12.48 -5.38
C THR A 6 18.12 12.64 -4.63
N LEU A 7 17.65 11.58 -3.95
CA LEU A 7 16.40 11.55 -3.20
C LEU A 7 16.16 12.71 -2.22
N PRO A 8 17.13 13.15 -1.38
CA PRO A 8 16.89 14.26 -0.46
C PRO A 8 16.63 15.58 -1.18
N LEU A 9 17.30 15.82 -2.32
CA LEU A 9 17.07 17.00 -3.15
C LEU A 9 15.69 16.96 -3.79
N TRP A 10 15.30 15.81 -4.34
CA TRP A 10 13.96 15.63 -4.91
C TRP A 10 12.86 15.78 -3.87
N THR A 11 13.07 15.22 -2.67
CA THR A 11 12.15 15.34 -1.53
C THR A 11 11.94 16.80 -1.16
N LEU A 12 13.03 17.56 -0.96
CA LEU A 12 12.95 18.98 -0.64
C LEU A 12 12.26 19.78 -1.75
N TRP A 13 12.53 19.44 -3.01
CA TRP A 13 11.97 20.17 -4.15
C TRP A 13 10.46 19.93 -4.30
N VAL A 14 9.99 18.69 -4.15
CA VAL A 14 8.54 18.43 -4.19
C VAL A 14 7.83 19.09 -3.01
N GLU A 15 8.40 19.01 -1.80
CA GLU A 15 7.82 19.63 -0.60
C GLU A 15 7.71 21.15 -0.72
N TRP A 16 8.73 21.80 -1.28
CA TRP A 16 8.67 23.22 -1.60
C TRP A 16 7.59 23.51 -2.66
N SER A 17 7.55 22.73 -3.74
CA SER A 17 6.57 22.89 -4.83
C SER A 17 5.13 22.74 -4.35
N GLU A 18 4.86 21.82 -3.41
CA GLU A 18 3.52 21.63 -2.83
C GLU A 18 2.96 22.90 -2.19
N VAL A 19 3.84 23.77 -1.69
CA VAL A 19 3.48 25.02 -1.01
C VAL A 19 3.48 26.21 -1.96
N THR A 20 4.39 26.24 -2.94
CA THR A 20 4.65 27.45 -3.72
C THR A 20 4.12 27.42 -5.14
N ASN A 21 3.96 26.25 -5.75
CA ASN A 21 3.66 26.11 -7.18
C ASN A 21 2.20 25.71 -7.42
N SER A 22 1.80 25.73 -8.69
CA SER A 22 0.52 25.18 -9.12
C SER A 22 0.46 23.66 -8.87
N LYS A 23 -0.75 23.10 -8.84
CA LYS A 23 -0.92 21.65 -8.70
C LYS A 23 -0.37 20.92 -9.93
N GLU A 24 -0.49 21.52 -11.10
CA GLU A 24 -0.01 21.00 -12.38
C GLU A 24 1.52 20.93 -12.41
N ASP A 25 2.20 22.00 -12.00
CA ASP A 25 3.67 22.03 -11.93
C ASP A 25 4.20 21.03 -10.89
N THR A 26 3.51 20.93 -9.74
CA THR A 26 3.87 19.98 -8.69
C THR A 26 3.70 18.53 -9.15
N GLU A 27 2.63 18.22 -9.90
CA GLU A 27 2.46 16.89 -10.51
C GLU A 27 3.59 16.58 -11.49
N ALA A 28 3.91 17.52 -12.39
CA ALA A 28 4.98 17.35 -13.36
C ALA A 28 6.34 17.11 -12.66
N LEU A 29 6.58 17.78 -11.53
CA LEU A 29 7.77 17.59 -10.72
C LEU A 29 7.80 16.19 -10.07
N TYR A 30 6.68 15.72 -9.52
CA TYR A 30 6.55 14.35 -9.03
C TYR A 30 6.86 13.32 -10.12
N GLN A 31 6.22 13.44 -11.29
CA GLN A 31 6.46 12.54 -12.43
C GLN A 31 7.93 12.56 -12.87
N ARG A 32 8.55 13.74 -12.93
CA ARG A 32 9.97 13.87 -13.26
C ARG A 32 10.87 13.18 -12.24
N SER A 33 10.57 13.33 -10.95
CA SER A 33 11.37 12.73 -9.88
C SER A 33 11.42 11.21 -10.00
N LEU A 34 10.30 10.56 -10.38
CA LEU A 34 10.20 9.11 -10.53
C LEU A 34 11.14 8.55 -11.61
N HIS A 35 11.43 9.34 -12.65
CA HIS A 35 12.36 8.96 -13.72
C HIS A 35 13.81 9.36 -13.42
N ALA A 36 14.04 10.32 -12.53
CA ALA A 36 15.35 10.88 -12.25
C ALA A 36 16.10 10.16 -11.12
N VAL A 37 15.39 9.47 -10.23
CA VAL A 37 15.98 8.73 -9.10
C VAL A 37 16.22 7.25 -9.45
N ALA A 38 17.13 6.61 -8.72
CA ALA A 38 17.34 5.16 -8.85
C ALA A 38 16.05 4.39 -8.51
N PRO A 39 15.80 3.19 -9.07
CA PRO A 39 14.56 2.44 -8.81
C PRO A 39 14.24 2.23 -7.33
N ALA A 40 15.24 1.96 -6.50
CA ALA A 40 15.06 1.83 -5.04
C ALA A 40 14.63 3.15 -4.37
N GLU A 41 15.18 4.29 -4.81
CA GLU A 41 14.81 5.62 -4.33
C GLU A 41 13.44 6.08 -4.86
N SER A 42 13.01 5.55 -6.01
CA SER A 42 11.71 5.88 -6.61
C SER A 42 10.54 5.46 -5.72
N VAL A 43 10.73 4.45 -4.86
CA VAL A 43 9.70 3.96 -3.93
C VAL A 43 9.22 5.08 -3.01
N THR A 44 10.16 5.79 -2.36
CA THR A 44 9.83 6.92 -1.48
C THR A 44 9.12 8.04 -2.23
N MET A 45 9.52 8.30 -3.48
CA MET A 45 8.84 9.32 -4.31
C MET A 45 7.42 8.90 -4.69
N LYS A 46 7.15 7.62 -4.91
CA LYS A 46 5.80 7.08 -5.20
C LYS A 46 4.87 7.23 -4.00
N GLU A 47 5.36 6.95 -2.80
CA GLU A 47 4.59 7.12 -1.56
C GLU A 47 4.21 8.60 -1.35
N LYS A 48 5.18 9.51 -1.46
CA LYS A 48 4.94 10.96 -1.36
C LYS A 48 3.94 11.43 -2.41
N TYR A 49 4.09 10.96 -3.64
CA TYR A 49 3.19 11.32 -4.73
C TYR A 49 1.76 10.82 -4.49
N LEU A 50 1.60 9.59 -4.00
CA LEU A 50 0.28 9.02 -3.67
C LEU A 50 -0.41 9.85 -2.58
N ASP A 51 0.33 10.20 -1.52
CA ASP A 51 -0.17 11.00 -0.41
C ASP A 51 -0.56 12.43 -0.87
N TRP A 52 0.30 13.10 -1.62
CA TRP A 52 -0.02 14.41 -2.18
C TRP A 52 -1.19 14.37 -3.17
N ALA A 53 -1.31 13.32 -3.98
CA ALA A 53 -2.43 13.14 -4.90
C ALA A 53 -3.77 13.05 -4.14
N TYR A 54 -3.77 12.36 -2.99
CA TYR A 54 -4.93 12.31 -2.12
C TYR A 54 -5.25 13.68 -1.50
N ARG A 55 -4.25 14.35 -0.89
CA ARG A 55 -4.42 15.69 -0.29
C ARG A 55 -4.88 16.75 -1.30
N SER A 56 -4.37 16.71 -2.53
CA SER A 56 -4.61 17.75 -3.54
C SER A 56 -5.85 17.54 -4.40
N GLY A 57 -6.27 16.29 -4.63
CA GLY A 57 -7.35 15.95 -5.56
C GLY A 57 -8.29 14.84 -5.10
N GLY A 58 -8.18 14.41 -3.84
CA GLY A 58 -9.06 13.43 -3.21
C GLY A 58 -8.98 12.03 -3.80
N TYR A 59 -9.95 11.21 -3.43
CA TYR A 59 -10.00 9.78 -3.75
C TYR A 59 -9.94 9.46 -5.25
N LYS A 60 -10.61 10.25 -6.11
CA LYS A 60 -10.56 10.03 -7.57
C LYS A 60 -9.16 10.25 -8.15
N LYS A 61 -8.39 11.22 -7.62
CA LYS A 61 -7.04 11.51 -8.10
C LYS A 61 -6.08 10.41 -7.64
N VAL A 62 -6.08 10.07 -6.36
CA VAL A 62 -5.18 9.05 -5.81
C VAL A 62 -5.37 7.68 -6.46
N ARG A 63 -6.60 7.27 -6.81
CA ARG A 63 -6.83 6.02 -7.57
C ARG A 63 -6.19 6.01 -8.95
N ARG A 64 -6.23 7.13 -9.66
CA ARG A 64 -5.60 7.25 -10.98
C ARG A 64 -4.08 7.15 -10.84
N VAL A 65 -3.52 7.85 -9.85
CA VAL A 65 -2.09 7.80 -9.52
C VAL A 65 -1.67 6.40 -9.08
N PHE A 66 -2.43 5.75 -8.21
CA PHE A 66 -2.16 4.37 -7.79
C PHE A 66 -2.10 3.41 -8.99
N THR A 67 -3.08 3.52 -9.88
CA THR A 67 -3.14 2.70 -11.10
C THR A 67 -1.93 2.96 -12.01
N SER A 68 -1.55 4.23 -12.23
CA SER A 68 -0.41 4.54 -13.11
C SER A 68 0.93 4.11 -12.50
N LEU A 69 1.11 4.27 -11.19
CA LEU A 69 2.34 3.89 -10.50
C LEU A 69 2.50 2.38 -10.39
N HIS A 70 1.39 1.62 -10.38
CA HIS A 70 1.42 0.17 -10.26
C HIS A 70 2.22 -0.54 -11.36
N GLU A 71 2.25 0.03 -12.57
CA GLU A 71 3.02 -0.52 -13.69
C GLU A 71 4.54 -0.26 -13.55
N SER A 72 4.91 0.73 -12.71
CA SER A 72 6.30 1.11 -12.47
C SER A 72 6.85 0.44 -11.20
N ARG A 73 7.56 -0.68 -11.33
CA ARG A 73 8.24 -1.34 -10.20
C ARG A 73 9.60 -0.72 -9.89
N PRO A 74 10.10 -0.83 -8.64
CA PRO A 74 9.50 -1.46 -7.45
C PRO A 74 8.46 -0.58 -6.73
N LEU A 75 7.58 -1.22 -5.94
CA LEU A 75 6.70 -0.56 -4.96
C LEU A 75 7.08 -1.02 -3.54
N SER A 76 6.57 -0.33 -2.52
CA SER A 76 6.65 -0.75 -1.12
C SER A 76 5.33 -1.33 -0.65
N LEU A 77 5.38 -2.04 0.48
CA LEU A 77 4.18 -2.44 1.18
C LEU A 77 3.41 -1.22 1.73
N ASP A 78 4.12 -0.20 2.19
CA ASP A 78 3.52 1.05 2.70
C ASP A 78 2.70 1.78 1.62
N PHE A 79 3.14 1.72 0.35
CA PHE A 79 2.35 2.21 -0.77
C PHE A 79 0.98 1.52 -0.89
N PHE A 80 0.92 0.21 -0.68
CA PHE A 80 -0.34 -0.54 -0.67
C PHE A 80 -1.17 -0.28 0.58
N ARG A 81 -0.55 -0.28 1.77
CA ARG A 81 -1.21 0.02 3.05
C ARG A 81 -1.88 1.39 3.03
N LYS A 82 -1.18 2.41 2.51
CA LYS A 82 -1.74 3.76 2.34
C LYS A 82 -2.98 3.77 1.46
N MET A 83 -2.99 3.03 0.35
CA MET A 83 -4.17 2.94 -0.52
C MET A 83 -5.34 2.21 0.15
N ILE A 84 -5.04 1.17 0.95
CA ILE A 84 -6.03 0.44 1.75
C ILE A 84 -6.66 1.36 2.80
N GLU A 85 -5.84 2.14 3.53
CA GLU A 85 -6.31 3.13 4.50
C GLU A 85 -7.23 4.17 3.85
N ILE A 86 -6.78 4.75 2.72
CA ILE A 86 -7.58 5.70 1.96
C ILE A 86 -8.93 5.10 1.53
N GLU A 87 -8.96 3.83 1.09
CA GLU A 87 -10.21 3.15 0.72
C GLU A 87 -11.14 2.99 1.93
N LYS A 88 -10.60 2.62 3.09
CA LYS A 88 -11.36 2.46 4.35
C LYS A 88 -11.96 3.76 4.85
N GLU A 89 -11.32 4.90 4.59
CA GLU A 89 -11.83 6.24 4.94
C GLU A 89 -13.04 6.67 4.09
N GLN A 90 -13.32 6.01 2.96
CA GLN A 90 -14.41 6.43 2.08
C GLN A 90 -15.77 6.04 2.67
N GLU A 91 -16.74 6.96 2.67
CA GLU A 91 -18.13 6.69 3.08
C GLU A 91 -18.77 5.51 2.33
N SER A 92 -18.32 5.29 1.09
CA SER A 92 -18.75 4.18 0.24
C SER A 92 -17.64 3.14 0.02
N CYS A 93 -16.86 2.86 1.07
CA CYS A 93 -15.85 1.80 1.06
C CYS A 93 -16.45 0.48 0.55
N LYS A 94 -15.88 -0.04 -0.53
CA LYS A 94 -16.33 -1.30 -1.16
C LYS A 94 -15.32 -2.39 -0.88
N MET A 95 -15.80 -3.51 -0.35
CA MET A 95 -14.96 -4.67 -0.11
C MET A 95 -14.28 -5.18 -1.40
N LEU A 96 -14.91 -4.97 -2.55
CA LEU A 96 -14.32 -5.27 -3.85
C LEU A 96 -12.95 -4.59 -4.06
N HIS A 97 -12.83 -3.31 -3.73
CA HIS A 97 -11.57 -2.58 -3.89
C HIS A 97 -10.55 -2.97 -2.82
N LEU A 98 -10.98 -3.17 -1.57
CA LEU A 98 -10.10 -3.65 -0.50
C LEU A 98 -9.46 -4.99 -0.88
N ARG A 99 -10.27 -5.96 -1.32
CA ARG A 99 -9.78 -7.25 -1.85
C ARG A 99 -8.75 -7.03 -2.95
N GLU A 100 -9.02 -6.16 -3.92
CA GLU A 100 -8.07 -5.86 -4.99
C GLU A 100 -6.72 -5.36 -4.46
N TYR A 101 -6.71 -4.44 -3.51
CA TYR A 101 -5.47 -3.89 -2.96
C TYR A 101 -4.71 -4.90 -2.10
N TYR A 102 -5.39 -5.67 -1.24
CA TYR A 102 -4.76 -6.75 -0.49
C TYR A 102 -4.17 -7.83 -1.40
N GLU A 103 -4.91 -8.28 -2.42
CA GLU A 103 -4.42 -9.29 -3.37
C GLU A 103 -3.19 -8.81 -4.15
N ARG A 104 -3.13 -7.52 -4.49
CA ARG A 104 -1.93 -6.93 -5.12
C ARG A 104 -0.76 -6.87 -4.14
N ALA A 105 -0.98 -6.47 -2.90
CA ALA A 105 0.07 -6.42 -1.87
C ALA A 105 0.61 -7.83 -1.56
N LEU A 106 -0.28 -8.81 -1.39
CA LEU A 106 0.05 -10.21 -1.08
C LEU A 106 0.85 -10.87 -2.20
N ARG A 107 0.63 -10.49 -3.45
CA ARG A 107 1.42 -10.99 -4.59
C ARG A 107 2.91 -10.65 -4.46
N GLU A 108 3.23 -9.50 -3.87
CA GLU A 108 4.60 -9.00 -3.76
C GLU A 108 5.22 -9.26 -2.39
N PHE A 109 4.43 -9.13 -1.31
CA PHE A 109 4.93 -9.14 0.06
C PHE A 109 4.38 -10.31 0.89
N GLY A 110 3.40 -11.06 0.38
CA GLY A 110 2.71 -12.10 1.15
C GLY A 110 3.57 -13.31 1.53
N SER A 111 4.80 -13.44 1.03
CA SER A 111 5.72 -14.48 1.50
C SER A 111 6.47 -14.10 2.79
N ALA A 112 6.59 -12.79 3.07
CA ALA A 112 7.45 -12.26 4.13
C ALA A 112 6.68 -11.41 5.16
N ASP A 113 5.37 -11.26 5.03
CA ASP A 113 4.54 -10.47 5.94
C ASP A 113 3.29 -11.26 6.36
N SER A 114 3.32 -11.85 7.56
CA SER A 114 2.20 -12.58 8.16
C SER A 114 1.03 -11.65 8.51
N ASP A 115 1.33 -10.42 8.93
CA ASP A 115 0.35 -9.43 9.36
C ASP A 115 -0.56 -8.99 8.21
N LEU A 116 -0.03 -8.86 7.00
CA LEU A 116 -0.80 -8.54 5.81
C LEU A 116 -1.91 -9.56 5.52
N TRP A 117 -1.65 -10.85 5.77
CA TRP A 117 -2.68 -11.89 5.65
C TRP A 117 -3.74 -11.77 6.75
N LEU A 118 -3.31 -11.48 7.99
CA LEU A 118 -4.21 -11.35 9.14
C LEU A 118 -5.10 -10.11 9.01
N GLU A 119 -4.53 -8.99 8.56
CA GLU A 119 -5.27 -7.78 8.21
C GLU A 119 -6.35 -8.10 7.18
N TYR A 120 -6.00 -8.82 6.11
CA TYR A 120 -6.97 -9.17 5.08
C TYR A 120 -8.10 -10.09 5.61
N ILE A 121 -7.76 -11.09 6.42
CA ILE A 121 -8.75 -11.95 7.08
C ILE A 121 -9.66 -11.12 7.99
N LYS A 122 -9.10 -10.23 8.80
CA LYS A 122 -9.87 -9.35 9.68
C LYS A 122 -10.86 -8.51 8.89
N GLU A 123 -10.47 -7.97 7.74
CA GLU A 123 -11.37 -7.21 6.86
C GLU A 123 -12.52 -8.07 6.30
N GLU A 124 -12.26 -9.32 5.89
CA GLU A 124 -13.33 -10.22 5.45
C GLU A 124 -14.33 -10.58 6.56
N LEU A 125 -13.89 -10.54 7.82
CA LEU A 125 -14.73 -10.81 8.98
C LEU A 125 -15.49 -9.57 9.49
N SER A 126 -14.89 -8.38 9.42
CA SER A 126 -15.43 -7.16 10.04
C SER A 126 -16.19 -6.25 9.07
N HIS A 127 -15.84 -6.25 7.79
CA HIS A 127 -16.43 -5.33 6.82
C HIS A 127 -17.89 -5.74 6.51
N PRO A 128 -18.86 -4.80 6.38
CA PRO A 128 -20.27 -5.14 6.12
C PRO A 128 -20.53 -5.93 4.83
N GLN A 129 -19.66 -5.76 3.83
CA GLN A 129 -19.65 -6.51 2.55
C GLN A 129 -18.57 -7.61 2.52
N GLY A 130 -17.94 -7.87 3.66
CA GLY A 130 -17.01 -8.97 3.89
C GLY A 130 -17.69 -10.32 3.72
N LYS A 131 -16.88 -11.34 3.50
CA LYS A 131 -17.31 -12.72 3.31
C LYS A 131 -16.50 -13.60 4.27
N PRO A 132 -17.01 -13.90 5.47
CA PRO A 132 -16.33 -14.74 6.43
C PRO A 132 -15.87 -16.09 5.85
N GLU A 133 -16.60 -16.63 4.88
CA GLU A 133 -16.26 -17.85 4.14
C GLU A 133 -14.93 -17.76 3.37
N ASN A 134 -14.49 -16.56 2.99
CA ASN A 134 -13.19 -16.36 2.34
C ASN A 134 -12.02 -16.56 3.32
N SER A 135 -12.24 -16.38 4.63
CA SER A 135 -11.18 -16.43 5.64
C SER A 135 -10.43 -17.76 5.65
N ALA A 136 -11.14 -18.87 5.46
CA ALA A 136 -10.52 -20.20 5.38
C ALA A 136 -9.62 -20.34 4.15
N SER A 137 -10.04 -19.80 3.00
CA SER A 137 -9.25 -19.78 1.77
C SER A 137 -8.00 -18.90 1.93
N ILE A 138 -8.14 -17.72 2.53
CA ILE A 138 -7.03 -16.80 2.78
C ILE A 138 -6.03 -17.41 3.76
N HIS A 139 -6.49 -18.01 4.85
CA HIS A 139 -5.63 -18.72 5.80
C HIS A 139 -4.86 -19.87 5.12
N TRP A 140 -5.53 -20.70 4.33
CA TRP A 140 -4.88 -21.79 3.60
C TRP A 140 -3.80 -21.27 2.65
N ARG A 141 -4.06 -20.16 1.94
CA ARG A 141 -3.07 -19.52 1.07
C ARG A 141 -1.88 -18.95 1.85
N ALA A 142 -2.12 -18.29 2.98
CA ALA A 142 -1.06 -17.79 3.86
C ALA A 142 -0.12 -18.93 4.28
N MET A 143 -0.68 -20.05 4.74
CA MET A 143 0.07 -21.26 5.12
C MET A 143 0.91 -21.87 3.98
N LYS A 144 0.59 -21.57 2.72
CA LYS A 144 1.33 -22.04 1.54
C LYS A 144 2.36 -21.04 1.02
N MET A 145 2.15 -19.75 1.26
CA MET A 145 2.98 -18.68 0.70
C MET A 145 4.02 -18.15 1.69
N LEU A 146 3.72 -18.15 2.98
CA LEU A 146 4.59 -17.64 4.02
C LEU A 146 5.86 -18.48 4.14
N GLN A 147 6.98 -17.80 4.40
CA GLN A 147 8.24 -18.44 4.80
C GLN A 147 8.12 -19.06 6.20
N GLU A 148 8.94 -20.06 6.49
CA GLU A 148 8.84 -20.87 7.72
C GLU A 148 8.85 -20.02 9.00
N ASP A 149 9.65 -18.96 9.02
CA ASP A 149 9.76 -18.01 10.14
C ASP A 149 8.49 -17.16 10.35
N GLN A 150 7.69 -16.96 9.30
CA GLN A 150 6.44 -16.21 9.36
C GLN A 150 5.21 -17.10 9.65
N VAL A 151 5.31 -18.41 9.41
CA VAL A 151 4.19 -19.34 9.60
C VAL A 151 3.81 -19.49 11.07
N GLU A 152 4.79 -19.63 11.96
CA GLU A 152 4.52 -19.79 13.40
C GLU A 152 3.86 -18.55 14.01
N ASP A 153 4.34 -17.37 13.63
CA ASP A 153 3.77 -16.09 14.03
C ASP A 153 2.33 -15.93 13.51
N PHE A 154 2.10 -16.26 12.23
CA PHE A 154 0.77 -16.25 11.62
C PHE A 154 -0.22 -17.16 12.35
N ILE A 155 0.13 -18.42 12.65
CA ILE A 155 -0.74 -19.37 13.36
C ILE A 155 -1.09 -18.84 14.75
N SER A 156 -0.10 -18.31 15.47
CA SER A 156 -0.28 -17.79 16.82
C SER A 156 -1.28 -16.63 16.84
N LYS A 157 -1.08 -15.64 15.97
CA LYS A 157 -1.97 -14.47 15.84
C LYS A 157 -3.36 -14.84 15.29
N TYR A 158 -3.45 -15.77 14.34
CA TYR A 158 -4.74 -16.24 13.80
C TYR A 158 -5.57 -16.98 14.87
N THR A 159 -4.93 -17.78 15.73
CA THR A 159 -5.61 -18.46 16.84
C THR A 159 -6.19 -17.46 17.84
N LEU A 160 -5.46 -16.40 18.16
CA LEU A 160 -5.96 -15.30 19.00
C LEU A 160 -7.16 -14.58 18.36
N LEU A 161 -7.12 -14.36 17.04
CA LEU A 161 -8.25 -13.81 16.27
C LEU A 161 -9.50 -14.69 16.36
N GLN A 162 -9.35 -16.00 16.21
CA GLN A 162 -10.48 -16.95 16.26
C GLN A 162 -11.11 -17.05 17.66
N THR A 163 -10.31 -16.89 18.71
CA THR A 163 -10.77 -16.99 20.10
C THR A 163 -11.33 -15.67 20.65
N GLY A 164 -11.40 -14.61 19.84
CA GLY A 164 -11.99 -13.32 20.21
C GLY A 164 -11.18 -12.51 21.23
N HIS A 165 -9.88 -12.81 21.40
CA HIS A 165 -9.00 -12.12 22.35
C HIS A 165 -8.26 -10.93 21.71
N ILE A 166 -8.94 -10.17 20.83
CA ILE A 166 -8.38 -8.98 20.17
C ILE A 166 -9.07 -7.72 20.67
#